data_AF-A0A6A4B3H0-F1
#
_entry.id   AF-A0A6A4B3H0-F1
#
_cell.length_a   1.000
_cell.length_b   1.000
_cell.length_c   1.000
_cell.angle_alpha   90.00
_cell.angle_beta   90.00
_cell.angle_gamma   90.00
#
_symmetry.space_group_name_H-M   'P 1'
#
loop_
_entity.id
_entity.type
_entity.pdbx_description
1 polymer ?
#
loop_
_entity_poly.entity_id
_entity_poly.type
_entity_poly.pdbx_seq_one_letter_code
_entity_poly.pdbx_strand_id
1 'polypeptide(L)'
;MEQEKRDRVRRSDMSKFSRKNNLPMPPKNVEFSELMGAVEVLSTLTQQLYKPVVHEALAAATQFLRELRVSEIPTSQVATAEIAAWIDDRLELFRVLIAGEDWTEVAKIKSHFCAAH
;
A
#
# COMPACT_ATOMS: atom_id res chain seq x y z
N MET A 1 -22.35 9.35 -18.20
CA MET A 1 -21.23 8.88 -19.06
C MET A 1 -19.99 9.78 -19.00
N GLU A 2 -19.98 11.03 -19.48
CA GLU A 2 -18.78 11.89 -19.36
C GLU A 2 -18.52 12.37 -17.93
N GLN A 3 -19.57 12.74 -17.19
CA GLN A 3 -19.43 13.22 -15.81
C GLN A 3 -18.84 12.13 -14.90
N GLU A 4 -19.33 10.90 -15.03
CA GLU A 4 -18.78 9.74 -14.30
C GLU A 4 -17.32 9.46 -14.63
N LYS A 5 -16.92 9.62 -15.91
CA LYS A 5 -15.50 9.52 -16.30
C LYS A 5 -14.67 10.61 -15.64
N ARG A 6 -15.15 11.85 -15.63
CA ARG A 6 -14.45 12.98 -14.97
C ARG A 6 -14.35 12.78 -13.46
N ASP A 7 -15.40 12.26 -12.83
CA ASP A 7 -15.42 11.97 -11.39
C ASP A 7 -14.57 10.75 -11.02
N ARG A 8 -14.39 9.80 -11.94
CA ARG A 8 -13.41 8.71 -11.80
C ARG A 8 -11.98 9.23 -11.87
N VAL A 9 -11.67 10.06 -12.86
CA VAL A 9 -10.34 10.66 -13.04
C VAL A 9 -10.00 11.54 -11.84
N ARG A 10 -10.93 12.36 -11.35
CA ARG A 10 -10.72 13.18 -10.14
C ARG A 10 -10.47 12.37 -8.88
N ARG A 11 -11.14 11.22 -8.72
CA ARG A 11 -10.86 10.32 -7.59
C ARG A 11 -9.45 9.75 -7.66
N SER A 12 -8.95 9.44 -8.85
CA SER A 12 -7.61 8.88 -9.05
C SER A 12 -6.54 9.96 -9.32
N ASP A 13 -6.88 11.25 -9.20
CA ASP A 13 -5.97 12.36 -9.47
C ASP A 13 -4.99 12.55 -8.32
N MET A 14 -3.81 11.96 -8.47
CA MET A 14 -2.70 12.02 -7.51
C MET A 14 -1.77 13.23 -7.74
N SER A 15 -2.16 14.20 -8.58
CA SER A 15 -1.31 15.36 -8.93
C SER A 15 -1.07 16.32 -7.74
N LYS A 16 -1.79 16.15 -6.63
CA LYS A 16 -1.62 16.93 -5.40
C LYS A 16 -1.04 16.06 -4.28
N PHE A 17 0.27 16.13 -4.11
CA PHE A 17 1.02 15.53 -2.98
C PHE A 17 0.92 16.32 -1.65
N SER A 18 -0.07 17.21 -1.53
CA SER A 18 -0.30 18.00 -0.32
C SER A 18 -0.87 17.13 0.80
N ARG A 19 -0.46 17.36 2.06
CA ARG A 19 -1.05 16.73 3.26
C ARG A 19 -2.57 16.98 3.42
N LYS A 20 -3.12 17.96 2.69
CA LYS A 20 -4.57 18.25 2.66
C LYS A 20 -5.33 17.42 1.63
N ASN A 21 -4.64 16.60 0.84
CA ASN A 21 -5.29 15.73 -0.13
C ASN A 21 -5.75 14.46 0.58
N ASN A 22 -7.06 14.23 0.60
CA ASN A 22 -7.59 12.96 1.07
C ASN A 22 -7.40 11.93 -0.04
N LEU A 23 -6.83 10.78 0.29
CA LEU A 23 -6.78 9.67 -0.63
C LEU A 23 -8.22 9.31 -1.05
N PRO A 24 -8.45 8.92 -2.32
CA PRO A 24 -9.75 8.43 -2.74
C PRO A 24 -10.20 7.30 -1.82
N MET A 25 -11.48 7.34 -1.44
CA MET A 25 -12.06 6.28 -0.64
C MET A 25 -11.90 4.95 -1.38
N PRO A 26 -11.37 3.89 -0.73
CA PRO A 26 -11.17 2.61 -1.35
C PRO A 26 -12.46 2.08 -2.00
N PRO A 27 -12.36 1.30 -3.09
CA PRO A 27 -13.51 0.62 -3.66
C PRO A 27 -14.25 -0.20 -2.59
N LYS A 28 -15.59 -0.19 -2.62
CA LYS A 28 -16.36 -1.16 -1.84
C LYS A 28 -16.10 -2.54 -2.47
N ASN A 29 -15.60 -3.48 -1.66
CA ASN A 29 -15.32 -4.87 -2.02
C ASN A 29 -13.96 -5.08 -2.73
N VAL A 30 -12.86 -4.63 -2.11
CA VAL A 30 -11.52 -5.01 -2.57
C VAL A 30 -11.31 -6.49 -2.27
N GLU A 31 -11.01 -7.27 -3.29
CA GLU A 31 -10.63 -8.68 -3.15
C GLU A 31 -9.17 -8.79 -2.70
N PHE A 32 -8.83 -9.85 -1.96
CA PHE A 32 -7.45 -10.05 -1.49
C PHE A 32 -6.44 -10.13 -2.65
N SER A 33 -6.85 -10.69 -3.79
CA SER A 33 -6.05 -10.74 -5.01
C SER A 33 -5.78 -9.36 -5.62
N GLU A 34 -6.73 -8.44 -5.54
CA GLU A 34 -6.58 -7.06 -6.00
C GLU A 34 -5.60 -6.29 -5.11
N LEU A 35 -5.67 -6.49 -3.80
CA LEU A 35 -4.73 -5.92 -2.83
C LEU A 35 -3.30 -6.40 -3.10
N MET A 36 -3.13 -7.72 -3.24
CA MET A 36 -1.83 -8.32 -3.56
C MET A 36 -1.27 -7.80 -4.88
N GLY A 37 -2.10 -7.74 -5.94
CA GLY A 37 -1.69 -7.21 -7.23
C GLY A 37 -1.28 -5.74 -7.18
N ALA A 38 -1.98 -4.91 -6.38
CA ALA A 38 -1.63 -3.50 -6.22
C ALA A 38 -0.24 -3.31 -5.58
N VAL A 39 0.05 -4.07 -4.51
CA VAL A 39 1.36 -4.00 -3.82
C VAL A 39 2.49 -4.53 -4.71
N GLU A 40 2.25 -5.58 -5.50
CA GLU A 40 3.23 -6.12 -6.46
C GLU A 40 3.58 -5.11 -7.57
N VAL A 41 2.57 -4.41 -8.10
CA VAL A 41 2.78 -3.33 -9.09
C VAL A 41 3.60 -2.19 -8.48
N LEU A 42 3.26 -1.75 -7.25
CA LEU A 42 4.01 -0.71 -6.55
C LEU A 42 5.46 -1.14 -6.29
N SER A 43 5.70 -2.37 -5.86
CA SER A 43 7.05 -2.92 -5.67
C SER A 43 7.84 -2.88 -6.98
N THR A 44 7.22 -3.32 -8.08
CA THR A 44 7.86 -3.33 -9.40
C THR A 44 8.22 -1.92 -9.89
N LEU A 45 7.29 -0.97 -9.75
CA LEU A 45 7.51 0.43 -10.15
C LEU A 45 8.62 1.07 -9.32
N THR A 46 8.63 0.81 -8.01
CA THR A 46 9.62 1.42 -7.12
C THR A 46 11.02 0.86 -7.30
N GLN A 47 11.15 -0.42 -7.68
CA GLN A 47 12.43 -1.02 -8.03
C GLN A 47 13.15 -0.28 -9.17
N GLN A 48 12.40 0.26 -10.13
CA GLN A 48 12.98 0.93 -11.30
C GLN A 48 13.24 2.43 -11.08
N LEU A 49 12.50 3.07 -10.17
CA LEU A 49 12.41 4.53 -10.10
C LEU A 49 12.94 5.13 -8.79
N TYR A 50 13.17 4.33 -7.75
CA TYR A 50 13.48 4.82 -6.40
C TYR A 50 14.73 4.18 -5.79
N LYS A 51 15.17 4.74 -4.65
CA LYS A 51 16.26 4.18 -3.84
C LYS A 51 15.91 2.73 -3.39
N PRO A 52 16.90 1.83 -3.25
CA PRO A 52 16.68 0.44 -2.87
C PRO A 52 15.82 0.26 -1.62
N VAL A 53 15.97 1.15 -0.63
CA VAL A 53 15.22 1.12 0.63
C VAL A 53 13.69 1.23 0.43
N VAL A 54 13.25 1.92 -0.63
CA VAL A 54 11.82 2.06 -1.00
C VAL A 54 11.25 0.75 -1.50
N HIS A 55 12.01 0.09 -2.38
CA HIS A 55 11.64 -1.21 -2.91
C HIS A 55 11.67 -2.30 -1.82
N GLU A 56 12.65 -2.29 -0.91
CA GLU A 56 12.76 -3.29 0.16
C GLU A 56 11.52 -3.35 1.07
N ALA A 57 10.94 -2.20 1.40
CA ALA A 57 9.73 -2.14 2.21
C ALA A 57 8.52 -2.73 1.49
N LEU A 58 8.35 -2.43 0.19
CA LEU A 58 7.26 -2.96 -0.63
C LEU A 58 7.43 -4.45 -0.95
N ALA A 59 8.68 -4.91 -1.11
CA ALA A 59 8.99 -6.33 -1.25
C ALA A 59 8.62 -7.10 0.03
N ALA A 60 8.89 -6.54 1.21
CA ALA A 60 8.49 -7.12 2.48
C ALA A 60 6.95 -7.18 2.63
N ALA A 61 6.24 -6.12 2.25
CA ALA A 61 4.77 -6.10 2.24
C ALA A 61 4.18 -7.16 1.29
N THR A 62 4.79 -7.33 0.11
CA THR A 62 4.40 -8.38 -0.86
C THR A 62 4.60 -9.77 -0.27
N GLN A 63 5.75 -10.00 0.38
CA GLN A 63 6.07 -11.29 1.01
C GLN A 63 5.08 -11.62 2.15
N PHE A 64 4.76 -10.64 2.99
CA PHE A 64 3.75 -10.77 4.04
C PHE A 64 2.37 -11.17 3.49
N LEU A 65 1.91 -10.50 2.43
CA LEU A 65 0.64 -10.87 1.78
C LEU A 65 0.67 -12.29 1.19
N ARG A 66 1.81 -12.73 0.64
CA ARG A 66 1.97 -14.09 0.15
C ARG A 66 1.92 -15.12 1.28
N GLU A 67 2.51 -14.82 2.43
CA GLU A 67 2.46 -15.67 3.62
C GLU A 67 1.02 -15.80 4.12
N LEU A 68 0.31 -14.67 4.28
CA LEU A 68 -1.11 -14.66 4.64
C LEU A 68 -1.96 -15.48 3.66
N ARG A 69 -1.66 -15.40 2.35
CA ARG A 69 -2.35 -16.20 1.34
C ARG A 69 -2.19 -17.71 1.55
N VAL A 70 -1.07 -18.15 2.11
CA VAL A 70 -0.78 -19.58 2.30
C VAL A 70 -1.25 -20.07 3.67
N SER A 71 -1.12 -19.25 4.72
CA SER A 71 -1.47 -19.62 6.09
C SER A 71 -2.96 -19.43 6.40
N GLU A 72 -3.51 -18.25 6.11
CA GLU A 72 -4.88 -17.87 6.48
C GLU A 72 -5.41 -16.85 5.47
N ILE A 73 -5.94 -17.34 4.34
CA ILE A 73 -6.57 -16.45 3.35
C ILE A 73 -7.71 -15.70 4.04
N PRO A 74 -7.70 -14.36 4.02
CA PRO A 74 -8.83 -13.57 4.47
C PRO A 74 -10.06 -13.91 3.62
N THR A 75 -11.00 -14.66 4.19
CA THR A 75 -12.23 -15.08 3.49
C THR A 75 -13.36 -14.08 3.70
N SER A 76 -13.26 -13.21 4.71
CA SER A 76 -14.25 -12.18 4.98
C SER A 76 -13.81 -10.83 4.41
N GLN A 77 -14.79 -10.08 3.90
CA GLN A 77 -14.56 -8.72 3.42
C GLN A 77 -14.02 -7.79 4.51
N VAL A 78 -14.40 -8.04 5.77
CA VAL A 78 -13.91 -7.27 6.93
C VAL A 78 -12.42 -7.51 7.13
N ALA A 79 -11.98 -8.76 7.12
CA ALA A 79 -10.55 -9.10 7.28
C ALA A 79 -9.71 -8.51 6.13
N THR A 80 -10.19 -8.58 4.88
CA THR A 80 -9.50 -7.95 3.74
C THR A 80 -9.41 -6.43 3.89
N ALA A 81 -10.48 -5.78 4.38
CA ALA A 81 -10.48 -4.35 4.62
C ALA A 81 -9.54 -3.95 5.77
N GLU A 82 -9.45 -4.74 6.83
CA GLU A 82 -8.52 -4.53 7.94
C GLU A 82 -7.06 -4.65 7.48
N ILE A 83 -6.74 -5.67 6.67
CA ILE A 83 -5.39 -5.83 6.12
C ILE A 83 -5.06 -4.67 5.18
N ALA A 84 -5.99 -4.25 4.32
CA ALA A 84 -5.80 -3.12 3.44
C ALA A 84 -5.53 -1.82 4.23
N ALA A 85 -6.33 -1.55 5.26
CA ALA A 85 -6.15 -0.39 6.13
C ALA A 85 -4.80 -0.43 6.87
N TRP A 86 -4.42 -1.60 7.40
CA TRP A 86 -3.14 -1.76 8.08
C TRP A 86 -1.95 -1.54 7.13
N ILE A 87 -2.00 -2.07 5.90
CA ILE A 87 -0.96 -1.82 4.89
C ILE A 87 -0.89 -0.32 4.55
N ASP A 88 -2.03 0.33 4.37
CA ASP A 88 -2.10 1.77 4.08
C ASP A 88 -1.45 2.60 5.20
N ASP A 89 -1.76 2.30 6.46
CA ASP A 89 -1.15 2.97 7.63
C ASP A 89 0.38 2.81 7.66
N ARG A 90 0.90 1.61 7.31
CA ARG A 90 2.34 1.37 7.23
C ARG A 90 2.99 2.13 6.08
N LEU A 91 2.35 2.21 4.92
CA LEU A 91 2.84 2.95 3.77
C LEU A 91 2.78 4.47 3.99
N GLU A 92 1.77 4.97 4.70
CA GLU A 92 1.68 6.37 5.09
C GLU A 92 2.80 6.73 6.09
N LEU A 93 3.05 5.90 7.10
CA LEU A 93 4.20 6.08 8.00
C LEU A 93 5.51 6.08 7.22
N PHE A 94 5.68 5.15 6.27
CA PHE A 94 6.85 5.08 5.40
C PHE A 94 7.05 6.38 4.61
N ARG A 95 5.97 6.91 4.03
CA ARG A 95 5.98 8.17 3.30
C ARG A 95 6.37 9.35 4.19
N VAL A 96 5.85 9.40 5.42
CA VAL A 96 6.19 10.45 6.40
C VAL A 96 7.66 10.42 6.77
N LEU A 97 8.23 9.24 7.04
CA LEU A 97 9.64 9.10 7.38
C LEU A 97 10.58 9.45 6.21
N ILE A 98 10.22 9.06 4.98
CA ILE A 98 10.96 9.49 3.78
C ILE A 98 10.94 11.01 3.64
N ALA A 99 9.77 11.64 3.81
CA ALA A 99 9.66 13.09 3.72
C ALA A 99 10.42 13.83 4.84
N GLY A 100 10.63 13.19 5.99
CA GLY A 100 11.45 13.67 7.09
C GLY A 100 12.93 13.29 6.99
N GLU A 101 13.35 12.57 5.94
CA GLU A 101 14.71 12.03 5.75
C GLU A 101 15.21 11.14 6.91
N ASP A 102 14.30 10.53 7.67
CA ASP A 102 14.63 9.62 8.77
C ASP A 102 14.91 8.21 8.24
N TRP A 103 16.04 8.07 7.55
CA TRP A 103 16.44 6.82 6.89
C TRP A 103 16.64 5.64 7.87
N THR A 104 16.89 5.94 9.15
CA THR A 104 17.05 4.93 10.20
C THR A 104 15.72 4.24 10.49
N GLU A 105 14.65 5.01 10.65
CA GLU A 105 13.32 4.46 10.89
C GLU A 105 12.69 3.88 9.60
N VAL A 106 12.98 4.48 8.43
CA VAL A 106 12.60 3.91 7.12
C VAL A 106 13.10 2.46 6.99
N ALA A 107 14.34 2.19 7.39
CA ALA A 107 14.93 0.85 7.31
C ALA A 107 14.26 -0.18 8.24
N LYS A 108 13.55 0.27 9.28
CA LYS A 108 12.83 -0.59 10.23
C LYS A 108 11.43 -0.96 9.75
N ILE A 109 10.80 -0.16 8.89
CA ILE A 109 9.42 -0.45 8.44
C ILE A 109 9.28 -1.82 7.79
N LYS A 110 10.31 -2.32 7.10
CA LYS A 110 10.27 -3.67 6.52
C LYS A 110 10.03 -4.77 7.56
N SER A 111 10.50 -4.60 8.81
CA SER A 111 10.27 -5.60 9.85
C SER A 111 8.85 -5.59 10.41
N HIS A 112 8.05 -4.56 10.11
CA HIS A 112 6.62 -4.55 10.46
C HIS A 112 5.81 -5.52 9.59
N PHE A 113 6.27 -5.83 8.38
CA PHE A 113 5.63 -6.76 7.45
C PHE A 113 6.09 -8.20 7.72
N CYS A 114 5.78 -8.70 8.92
CA CYS A 114 6.08 -10.08 9.32
C CYS A 114 4.82 -10.72 9.90
N ALA A 115 4.50 -11.93 9.44
CA ALA A 115 3.38 -12.73 9.98
C ALA A 115 3.73 -13.42 11.31
N ALA A 116 5.02 -13.45 11.69
CA ALA A 116 5.50 -14.03 12.95
C ALA A 116 5.66 -12.93 14.01
N HIS A 117 4.56 -12.57 14.67
CA HIS A 117 4.58 -11.87 15.96
C HIS A 117 3.85 -12.69 17.01
#